data_AF-A0AA95HT59-F1
#
_entry.id   AF-A0AA95HT59-F1
#
_cell.length_a   1.000
_cell.length_b   1.000
_cell.length_c   1.000
_cell.angle_alpha   90.00
_cell.angle_beta   90.00
_cell.angle_gamma   90.00
#
_symmetry.space_group_name_H-M   'P 1'
#
loop_
_entity.id
_entity.type
_entity.pdbx_description
1 polymer ?
#
loop_
_entity_poly.entity_id
_entity_poly.type
_entity_poly.pdbx_seq_one_letter_code
_entity_poly.pdbx_strand_id
1 'polypeptide(L)'
;MTDYINRNAEGALDIQAGYCIRFQQSDAEMLHSLIELIVREVSEKKMMSGYLLNYYVNSVIVLAVRNLSTLAPEHDNADSSKAQYMLKYIRQHIHQPELLKLNIVAEKFHLSPTYAGRFFKRNFGEDFKQYIQKSRLKTVEDMLVGTQMSIKEISNRMGYTDPCYLNKLFQQYHNMTPLQYRKKYCDTHLPISEEK
;
A
#
# COMPACT_ATOMS: atom_id res chain seq x y z
N MET A 1 -7.62 -9.90 23.90
CA MET A 1 -8.22 -8.71 23.27
C MET A 1 -7.16 -7.85 22.55
N THR A 2 -5.94 -7.78 23.09
CA THR A 2 -4.70 -7.30 22.42
C THR A 2 -4.40 -7.98 21.08
N ASP A 3 -4.75 -9.26 20.92
CA ASP A 3 -4.58 -9.99 19.65
C ASP A 3 -5.49 -9.54 18.49
N TYR A 4 -6.65 -8.96 18.79
CA TYR A 4 -7.61 -8.57 17.74
C TYR A 4 -7.22 -7.26 17.06
N ILE A 5 -6.57 -6.37 17.82
CA ILE A 5 -5.97 -5.14 17.28
C ILE A 5 -4.74 -5.52 16.45
N ASN A 6 -3.86 -6.41 16.92
CA ASN A 6 -2.68 -6.79 16.14
C ASN A 6 -3.01 -7.46 14.80
N ARG A 7 -3.93 -8.44 14.74
CA ARG A 7 -4.23 -9.14 13.47
C ARG A 7 -4.98 -8.30 12.44
N ASN A 8 -5.81 -7.35 12.88
CA ASN A 8 -6.55 -6.47 11.97
C ASN A 8 -5.80 -5.16 11.65
N ALA A 9 -4.90 -4.72 12.54
CA ALA A 9 -3.96 -3.65 12.27
C ALA A 9 -2.95 -4.08 11.21
N GLU A 10 -2.39 -5.30 11.27
CA GLU A 10 -1.37 -5.75 10.32
C GLU A 10 -1.85 -5.75 8.85
N GLY A 11 -3.16 -5.93 8.59
CA GLY A 11 -3.72 -5.85 7.24
C GLY A 11 -4.15 -4.44 6.79
N ALA A 12 -4.52 -3.56 7.72
CA ALA A 12 -4.96 -2.19 7.43
C ALA A 12 -3.84 -1.14 7.53
N LEU A 13 -2.78 -1.46 8.28
CA LEU A 13 -1.53 -0.70 8.42
C LEU A 13 -0.40 -1.31 7.59
N ASP A 14 -0.70 -2.23 6.66
CA ASP A 14 0.17 -2.52 5.51
C ASP A 14 0.14 -1.30 4.57
N ILE A 15 0.66 -0.18 5.10
CA ILE A 15 1.02 0.98 4.33
C ILE A 15 2.06 0.43 3.37
N GLN A 16 1.68 0.33 2.10
CA GLN A 16 2.50 -0.10 0.97
C GLN A 16 3.67 0.87 0.73
N ALA A 17 4.38 1.32 1.74
CA ALA A 17 5.59 2.11 1.76
C ALA A 17 6.22 1.80 3.11
N GLY A 18 7.51 1.42 3.16
CA GLY A 18 8.17 0.94 4.36
C GLY A 18 8.14 1.90 5.56
N TYR A 19 7.01 2.01 6.23
CA TYR A 19 6.70 2.80 7.40
C TYR A 19 5.89 1.89 8.31
N CYS A 20 6.28 1.80 9.57
CA CYS A 20 5.54 1.05 10.57
C CYS A 20 5.26 1.99 11.74
N ILE A 21 4.04 1.92 12.28
CA ILE A 21 3.68 2.70 13.46
C ILE A 21 4.03 1.84 14.68
N ARG A 22 5.03 2.28 15.44
CA ARG A 22 5.43 1.61 16.69
C ARG A 22 5.20 2.54 17.85
N PHE A 23 4.18 2.24 18.64
CA PHE A 23 3.85 3.02 19.82
C PHE A 23 4.81 2.69 20.98
N GLN A 24 5.43 3.71 21.56
CA GLN A 24 6.04 3.60 22.88
C GLN A 24 4.94 3.37 23.93
N GLN A 25 5.30 2.81 25.10
CA GLN A 25 4.33 2.40 26.12
C GLN A 25 3.42 3.56 26.57
N SER A 26 3.98 4.75 26.78
CA SER A 26 3.20 5.97 27.10
C SER A 26 2.23 6.37 25.99
N ASP A 27 2.63 6.17 24.73
CA ASP A 27 1.85 6.57 23.55
C ASP A 27 0.72 5.59 23.28
N ALA A 28 0.92 4.31 23.56
CA ALA A 28 -0.13 3.31 23.52
C ALA A 28 -1.22 3.57 24.58
N GLU A 29 -0.82 3.97 25.79
CA GLU A 29 -1.76 4.33 26.87
C GLU A 29 -2.58 5.59 26.52
N MET A 30 -1.92 6.61 25.95
CA MET A 30 -2.60 7.81 25.44
C MET A 30 -3.57 7.47 24.29
N LEU A 31 -3.16 6.61 23.36
CA LEU A 31 -4.01 6.16 22.25
C LEU A 31 -5.25 5.43 22.77
N HIS A 32 -5.07 4.52 23.74
CA HIS A 32 -6.17 3.79 24.33
C HIS A 32 -7.19 4.72 24.97
N SER A 33 -6.72 5.69 25.76
CA SER A 33 -7.57 6.70 26.40
C SER A 33 -8.34 7.54 25.37
N LEU A 34 -7.70 7.95 24.27
CA LEU A 34 -8.35 8.70 23.19
C LEU A 34 -9.44 7.87 22.50
N ILE A 35 -9.18 6.58 22.26
CA ILE A 35 -10.17 5.67 21.66
C ILE A 35 -11.38 5.51 22.58
N GLU A 36 -11.18 5.33 23.88
CA GLU A 36 -12.28 5.25 24.86
C GLU A 36 -13.14 6.51 24.86
N LEU A 37 -12.51 7.69 24.80
CA LEU A 37 -13.22 8.97 24.71
C LEU A 37 -14.03 9.08 23.41
N ILE A 38 -13.47 8.64 22.27
CA ILE A 38 -14.19 8.60 20.98
C ILE A 38 -15.41 7.69 21.08
N VAL A 39 -15.25 6.47 21.59
CA VAL A 39 -16.34 5.48 21.69
C VAL A 39 -17.46 5.99 22.59
N ARG A 40 -17.12 6.61 23.72
CA ARG A 40 -18.10 7.21 24.63
C ARG A 40 -18.85 8.36 23.97
N GLU A 41 -18.14 9.26 23.30
CA GLU A 41 -18.74 10.43 22.65
C GLU A 41 -19.67 10.05 21.49
N VAL A 42 -19.33 9.00 20.73
CA VAL A 42 -20.20 8.42 19.69
C VAL A 42 -21.48 7.82 20.27
N SER A 43 -21.41 7.27 21.48
CA SER A 43 -22.53 6.59 22.14
C SER A 43 -23.49 7.57 22.83
N GLU A 44 -22.98 8.66 23.40
CA GLU A 44 -23.78 9.64 24.15
C GLU A 44 -24.39 10.76 23.28
N LYS A 45 -23.83 11.04 22.09
CA LYS A 45 -24.29 12.04 21.10
C LYS A 45 -24.85 13.33 21.72
N LYS A 46 -24.01 14.04 22.45
CA LYS A 46 -24.34 15.31 23.12
C LYS A 46 -24.18 16.51 22.17
N MET A 47 -24.58 17.68 22.67
CA MET A 47 -24.33 18.94 21.98
C MET A 47 -22.83 19.09 21.73
N MET A 48 -22.44 19.50 20.51
CA MET A 48 -21.04 19.66 20.08
C MET A 48 -20.20 18.38 19.93
N SER A 49 -20.78 17.16 20.06
CA SER A 49 -20.02 15.91 19.90
C SER A 49 -19.24 15.82 18.58
N GLY A 50 -19.76 16.38 17.48
CA GLY A 50 -19.05 16.41 16.20
C GLY A 50 -17.71 17.17 16.24
N TYR A 51 -17.64 18.27 17.00
CA TYR A 51 -16.40 19.02 17.19
C TYR A 51 -15.42 18.22 18.07
N LEU A 52 -15.94 17.62 19.14
CA LEU A 52 -15.12 16.87 20.08
C LEU A 52 -14.50 15.63 19.43
N LEU A 53 -15.28 14.90 18.63
CA LEU A 53 -14.80 13.79 17.81
C LEU A 53 -13.72 14.24 16.82
N ASN A 54 -13.86 15.41 16.20
CA ASN A 54 -12.83 15.94 15.31
C ASN A 54 -11.50 16.16 16.05
N TYR A 55 -11.53 16.75 17.25
CA TYR A 55 -10.33 16.95 18.07
C TYR A 55 -9.69 15.63 18.50
N TYR A 56 -10.50 14.63 18.89
CA TYR A 56 -9.99 13.32 19.27
C TYR A 56 -9.35 12.58 18.10
N VAL A 57 -10.01 12.59 16.92
CA VAL A 57 -9.47 11.97 15.71
C VAL A 57 -8.18 12.68 15.27
N ASN A 58 -8.13 14.01 15.28
CA ASN A 58 -6.89 14.74 14.98
C ASN A 58 -5.78 14.39 15.96
N SER A 59 -6.09 14.22 17.25
CA SER A 59 -5.12 13.80 18.26
C SER A 59 -4.60 12.39 17.99
N VAL A 60 -5.47 11.47 17.58
CA VAL A 60 -5.07 10.11 17.15
C VAL A 60 -4.19 10.16 15.90
N ILE A 61 -4.50 11.01 14.92
CA ILE A 61 -3.67 11.20 13.72
C ILE A 61 -2.29 11.74 14.11
N VAL A 62 -2.22 12.76 14.95
CA VAL A 62 -0.95 13.32 15.42
C VAL A 62 -0.15 12.27 16.20
N LEU A 63 -0.81 11.47 17.03
CA LEU A 63 -0.17 10.40 17.79
C LEU A 63 0.34 9.28 16.87
N ALA A 64 -0.42 8.94 15.83
CA ALA A 64 -0.01 7.99 14.79
C ALA A 64 1.19 8.50 14.00
N VAL A 65 1.22 9.79 13.64
CA VAL A 65 2.35 10.45 12.96
C VAL A 65 3.56 10.55 13.88
N ARG A 66 3.38 10.84 15.17
CA ARG A 66 4.47 10.88 16.16
C ARG A 66 5.17 9.53 16.31
N ASN A 67 4.40 8.45 16.21
CA ASN A 67 4.89 7.07 16.29
C ASN A 67 5.16 6.46 14.91
N LEU A 68 5.10 7.28 13.85
CA LEU A 68 5.40 6.86 12.50
C LEU A 68 6.92 6.77 12.34
N SER A 69 7.45 5.59 12.61
CA SER A 69 8.81 5.24 12.25
C SER A 69 8.87 4.87 10.77
N THR A 70 9.79 5.49 10.04
CA THR A 70 10.29 4.90 8.79
C THR A 70 10.83 3.51 9.11
N LEU A 71 10.67 2.54 8.22
CA LEU A 71 11.57 1.36 8.19
C LEU A 71 12.99 1.80 7.77
N ALA A 72 13.48 2.95 8.24
CA ALA A 72 14.89 3.11 8.47
C ALA A 72 15.12 2.40 9.80
N PRO A 73 15.69 1.19 9.81
CA PRO A 73 16.26 0.73 11.07
C PRO A 73 17.23 1.83 11.51
N GLU A 74 17.34 2.08 12.81
CA GLU A 74 18.47 2.80 13.42
C GLU A 74 19.80 2.01 13.25
N HIS A 75 19.92 1.26 12.16
CA HIS A 75 21.17 0.80 11.59
C HIS A 75 21.53 1.77 10.47
N ASP A 76 22.57 2.54 10.75
CA ASP A 76 23.40 3.31 9.84
C ASP A 76 24.08 2.37 8.80
N ASN A 77 23.27 1.65 8.02
CA ASN A 77 23.70 0.70 7.00
C ASN A 77 23.25 1.23 5.64
N ALA A 78 24.21 1.66 4.82
CA ALA A 78 24.01 2.13 3.45
C ALA A 78 23.13 1.19 2.58
N ASP A 79 23.05 -0.09 2.95
CA ASP A 79 22.20 -1.10 2.31
C ASP A 79 20.69 -0.88 2.50
N SER A 80 20.23 -0.41 3.67
CA SER A 80 18.79 -0.18 3.89
C SER A 80 18.28 1.04 3.13
N SER A 81 19.05 2.14 3.15
CA SER A 81 18.76 3.32 2.34
C SER A 81 18.71 2.97 0.84
N LYS A 82 19.68 2.17 0.35
CA LYS A 82 19.67 1.70 -1.05
C LYS A 82 18.41 0.90 -1.40
N ALA A 83 17.92 0.04 -0.51
CA ALA A 83 16.69 -0.72 -0.73
C ALA A 83 15.48 0.22 -0.87
N GLN A 84 15.36 1.23 0.01
CA GLN A 84 14.28 2.23 -0.08
C GLN A 84 14.34 3.05 -1.37
N TYR A 85 15.54 3.49 -1.79
CA TYR A 85 15.71 4.20 -3.06
C TYR A 85 15.36 3.32 -4.26
N MET A 86 15.69 2.02 -4.22
CA MET A 86 15.32 1.06 -5.25
C MET A 86 13.79 0.90 -5.35
N LEU A 87 13.11 0.82 -4.21
CA LEU A 87 11.65 0.78 -4.16
C LEU A 87 11.01 2.03 -4.75
N LYS A 88 11.54 3.21 -4.40
CA LYS A 88 11.10 4.50 -4.94
C LYS A 88 11.28 4.55 -6.46
N TYR A 89 12.41 4.07 -6.96
CA TYR A 89 12.68 4.00 -8.39
C TYR A 89 11.68 3.09 -9.11
N ILE A 90 11.41 1.89 -8.60
CA ILE A 90 10.43 0.96 -9.19
C ILE A 90 9.06 1.62 -9.31
N ARG A 91 8.60 2.33 -8.27
CA ARG A 91 7.30 3.01 -8.26
C ARG A 91 7.21 4.12 -9.29
N GLN A 92 8.23 4.97 -9.36
CA GLN A 92 8.27 6.09 -10.30
C GLN A 92 8.25 5.61 -11.76
N HIS A 93 8.78 4.42 -12.03
CA HIS A 93 8.90 3.86 -13.37
C HIS A 93 7.97 2.66 -13.61
N ILE A 94 6.92 2.49 -12.80
CA ILE A 94 6.02 1.32 -12.88
C ILE A 94 5.34 1.15 -14.25
N HIS A 95 5.16 2.27 -14.96
CA HIS A 95 4.58 2.39 -16.29
C HIS A 95 5.58 2.17 -17.43
N GLN A 96 6.87 2.01 -17.12
CA GLN A 96 7.98 1.97 -18.08
C GLN A 96 8.72 0.64 -17.95
N PRO A 97 8.20 -0.48 -18.51
CA PRO A 97 8.74 -1.82 -18.28
C PRO A 97 10.21 -1.98 -18.68
N GLU A 98 10.67 -1.22 -19.68
CA GLU A 98 12.06 -1.22 -20.14
C GLU A 98 13.04 -0.78 -19.04
N LEU A 99 12.64 0.16 -18.18
CA LEU A 99 13.45 0.65 -17.07
C LEU A 99 13.39 -0.22 -15.82
N LEU A 100 12.43 -1.15 -15.75
CA LEU A 100 12.27 -2.08 -14.64
C LEU A 100 13.02 -3.39 -14.85
N LYS A 101 13.81 -3.52 -15.92
CA LYS A 101 14.65 -4.69 -16.14
C LYS A 101 15.75 -4.75 -15.08
N LEU A 102 16.01 -5.93 -14.52
CA LEU A 102 16.99 -6.12 -13.44
C LEU A 102 18.36 -5.55 -13.80
N ASN A 103 18.82 -5.71 -15.05
CA ASN A 103 20.10 -5.18 -15.50
C ASN A 103 20.15 -3.65 -15.45
N ILE A 104 19.08 -2.97 -15.87
CA ILE A 104 18.99 -1.50 -15.87
C ILE A 104 18.96 -0.98 -14.43
N VAL A 105 18.18 -1.63 -13.57
CA VAL A 105 18.13 -1.25 -12.15
C VAL A 105 19.47 -1.53 -11.47
N ALA A 106 20.10 -2.67 -11.74
CA ALA A 106 21.41 -3.00 -11.20
C ALA A 106 22.46 -1.95 -11.59
N GLU A 107 22.51 -1.57 -12.87
CA GLU A 107 23.40 -0.51 -13.36
C GLU A 107 23.15 0.83 -12.67
N LYS A 108 21.89 1.25 -12.55
CA LYS A 108 21.50 2.50 -11.88
C LYS A 108 21.90 2.57 -10.41
N PHE A 109 21.94 1.42 -9.74
CA PHE A 109 22.32 1.32 -8.32
C PHE A 109 23.78 0.88 -8.13
N HIS A 110 24.57 0.83 -9.21
CA HIS A 110 25.97 0.38 -9.22
C HIS A 110 26.17 -1.01 -8.61
N LEU A 111 25.23 -1.93 -8.89
CA LEU A 111 25.25 -3.32 -8.46
C LEU A 111 25.43 -4.25 -9.66
N SER A 112 26.00 -5.44 -9.42
CA SER A 112 25.89 -6.51 -10.42
C SER A 112 24.46 -7.06 -10.44
N PRO A 113 23.93 -7.52 -11.59
CA PRO A 113 22.57 -8.07 -11.67
C PRO A 113 22.33 -9.23 -10.68
N THR A 114 23.33 -10.10 -10.52
CA THR A 114 23.29 -11.20 -9.56
C THR A 114 23.21 -10.72 -8.11
N TYR A 115 23.97 -9.67 -7.76
CA TYR A 115 23.91 -9.09 -6.42
C TYR A 115 22.59 -8.36 -6.22
N ALA A 116 22.12 -7.57 -7.19
CA ALA A 116 20.86 -6.84 -7.13
C ALA A 116 19.67 -7.77 -6.86
N GLY A 117 19.60 -8.93 -7.53
CA GLY A 117 18.55 -9.92 -7.28
C GLY A 117 18.60 -10.51 -5.87
N ARG A 118 19.78 -10.90 -5.38
CA ARG A 118 19.96 -11.41 -4.01
C ARG A 118 19.67 -10.34 -2.96
N PHE A 119 20.15 -9.13 -3.20
CA PHE A 119 19.93 -7.95 -2.37
C PHE A 119 18.43 -7.67 -2.26
N PHE A 120 17.70 -7.69 -3.38
CA PHE A 120 16.26 -7.47 -3.38
C PHE A 120 15.52 -8.56 -2.60
N LYS A 121 15.81 -9.84 -2.89
CA LYS A 121 15.20 -10.97 -2.18
C LYS A 121 15.48 -10.96 -0.68
N ARG A 122 16.69 -10.55 -0.26
CA ARG A 122 17.06 -10.42 1.15
C ARG A 122 16.28 -9.31 1.86
N ASN A 123 16.06 -8.17 1.20
CA ASN A 123 15.40 -7.01 1.81
C ASN A 123 13.87 -7.09 1.74
N PHE A 124 13.29 -7.70 0.70
CA PHE A 124 11.84 -7.68 0.43
C PHE A 124 11.17 -9.06 0.51
N GLY A 125 11.94 -10.14 0.72
CA GLY A 125 11.41 -11.50 0.86
C GLY A 125 10.94 -12.16 -0.44
N GLU A 126 10.85 -11.42 -1.54
CA GLU A 126 10.41 -11.93 -2.86
C GLU A 126 11.40 -11.61 -3.98
N ASP A 127 11.29 -12.32 -5.10
CA ASP A 127 12.14 -12.08 -6.26
C ASP A 127 11.80 -10.74 -6.94
N PHE A 128 12.81 -10.04 -7.44
CA PHE A 128 12.66 -8.74 -8.09
C PHE A 128 11.62 -8.75 -9.23
N LYS A 129 11.63 -9.80 -10.06
CA LYS A 129 10.71 -9.90 -11.20
C LYS A 129 9.27 -10.14 -10.72
N GLN A 130 9.11 -10.96 -9.67
CA GLN A 130 7.81 -11.24 -9.07
C GLN A 130 7.23 -9.98 -8.42
N TYR A 131 8.05 -9.23 -7.67
CA TYR A 131 7.66 -7.95 -7.07
C TYR A 131 7.14 -6.97 -8.11
N ILE A 132 7.88 -6.76 -9.20
CA ILE A 132 7.47 -5.84 -10.27
C ILE A 132 6.16 -6.30 -10.90
N GLN A 133 6.03 -7.59 -11.21
CA GLN A 133 4.82 -8.13 -11.81
C GLN A 133 3.61 -7.90 -10.92
N LYS A 134 3.72 -8.21 -9.63
CA LYS A 134 2.67 -8.00 -8.63
C LYS A 134 2.34 -6.53 -8.48
N SER A 135 3.34 -5.66 -8.36
CA SER A 135 3.14 -4.21 -8.24
C SER A 135 2.45 -3.63 -9.48
N ARG A 136 2.80 -4.08 -10.68
CA ARG A 136 2.15 -3.63 -11.92
C ARG A 136 0.70 -4.10 -12.02
N LEU A 137 0.42 -5.34 -11.63
CA LEU A 137 -0.95 -5.86 -11.61
C LEU A 137 -1.80 -5.10 -10.58
N LYS A 138 -1.25 -4.80 -9.40
CA LYS A 138 -1.91 -3.97 -8.40
C LYS A 138 -2.30 -2.59 -8.96
N THR A 139 -1.39 -1.91 -9.66
CA THR A 139 -1.72 -0.62 -10.31
C THR A 139 -2.82 -0.77 -11.38
N VAL A 140 -2.86 -1.91 -12.09
CA VAL A 140 -3.94 -2.21 -13.04
C VAL A 140 -5.27 -2.39 -12.33
N GLU A 141 -5.31 -3.11 -11.20
CA GLU A 141 -6.52 -3.23 -10.36
C GLU A 141 -7.05 -1.85 -9.93
N ASP A 142 -6.15 -1.00 -9.43
CA ASP A 142 -6.50 0.34 -8.95
C ASP A 142 -7.07 1.20 -10.09
N MET A 143 -6.51 1.10 -11.30
CA MET A 143 -7.04 1.77 -12.49
C MET A 143 -8.35 1.17 -12.99
N LEU A 144 -8.55 -0.15 -12.86
CA LEU A 144 -9.78 -0.81 -13.27
C LEU A 144 -10.99 -0.39 -12.44
N VAL A 145 -10.78 -0.18 -11.13
CA VAL A 145 -11.81 0.22 -10.16
C VAL A 145 -11.95 1.74 -10.08
N GLY A 146 -10.83 2.48 -10.06
CA GLY A 146 -10.83 3.93 -9.87
C GLY A 146 -11.09 4.75 -11.13
N THR A 147 -11.14 4.15 -12.32
CA THR A 147 -11.30 4.89 -13.58
C THR A 147 -12.23 4.17 -14.57
N GLN A 148 -12.80 4.93 -15.51
CA GLN A 148 -13.57 4.40 -16.64
C GLN A 148 -12.71 4.04 -17.86
N MET A 149 -11.38 4.02 -17.73
CA MET A 149 -10.49 3.73 -18.86
C MET A 149 -10.73 2.33 -19.43
N SER A 150 -10.69 2.18 -20.75
CA SER A 150 -10.74 0.88 -21.41
C SER A 150 -9.50 0.04 -21.10
N ILE A 151 -9.61 -1.29 -21.24
CA ILE A 151 -8.48 -2.22 -21.05
C ILE A 151 -7.32 -1.86 -22.00
N LYS A 152 -7.63 -1.38 -23.22
CA LYS A 152 -6.64 -0.93 -24.20
C LYS A 152 -5.88 0.31 -23.71
N GLU A 153 -6.57 1.28 -23.14
CA GLU A 153 -5.93 2.49 -22.59
C GLU A 153 -5.08 2.17 -21.37
N ILE A 154 -5.56 1.29 -20.48
CA ILE A 154 -4.79 0.81 -19.32
C ILE A 154 -3.53 0.06 -19.76
N SER A 155 -3.65 -0.80 -20.78
CA SER A 155 -2.51 -1.50 -21.39
C SER A 155 -1.45 -0.52 -21.89
N ASN A 156 -1.87 0.47 -22.68
CA ASN A 156 -0.98 1.49 -23.23
C ASN A 156 -0.31 2.30 -22.12
N ARG A 157 -1.06 2.71 -21.09
CA ARG A 157 -0.54 3.51 -19.97
C ARG A 157 0.46 2.73 -19.11
N MET A 158 0.30 1.41 -19.00
CA MET A 158 1.23 0.54 -18.29
C MET A 158 2.44 0.12 -19.14
N GLY A 159 2.53 0.59 -20.39
CA GLY A 159 3.62 0.24 -21.32
C GLY A 159 3.54 -1.20 -21.84
N TYR A 160 2.36 -1.83 -21.81
CA TYR A 160 2.17 -3.13 -22.46
C TYR A 160 1.86 -2.92 -23.95
N THR A 161 2.71 -3.51 -24.82
CA THR A 161 2.57 -3.43 -26.27
C THR A 161 1.30 -4.12 -26.78
N ASP A 162 0.84 -5.17 -26.08
CA ASP A 162 -0.33 -5.96 -26.47
C ASP A 162 -1.35 -6.05 -25.32
N PRO A 163 -2.57 -5.49 -25.49
CA PRO A 163 -3.67 -5.65 -24.54
C PRO A 163 -4.05 -7.11 -24.27
N CYS A 164 -3.87 -8.01 -25.25
CA CYS A 164 -4.12 -9.44 -25.07
C CYS A 164 -3.14 -10.06 -24.06
N TYR A 165 -1.89 -9.60 -24.05
CA TYR A 165 -0.90 -10.03 -23.08
C TYR A 165 -1.31 -9.62 -21.65
N LEU A 166 -1.74 -8.37 -21.46
CA LEU A 166 -2.25 -7.90 -20.16
C LEU A 166 -3.45 -8.74 -19.69
N ASN A 167 -4.42 -9.01 -20.57
CA ASN A 167 -5.58 -9.83 -20.23
C ASN A 167 -5.18 -11.23 -19.75
N LYS A 168 -4.28 -11.91 -20.48
CA LYS A 168 -3.78 -13.24 -20.09
C LYS A 168 -3.06 -13.20 -18.75
N LEU A 169 -2.19 -12.21 -18.56
CA LEU A 169 -1.42 -12.03 -17.33
C LEU A 169 -2.34 -11.80 -16.12
N PHE A 170 -3.34 -10.94 -16.29
CA PHE A 170 -4.31 -10.62 -15.26
C PHE A 170 -5.19 -11.84 -14.91
N GLN A 171 -5.63 -12.58 -15.93
CA GLN A 171 -6.41 -13.79 -15.74
C GLN A 171 -5.62 -14.89 -15.04
N GLN A 172 -4.33 -15.05 -15.35
CA GLN A 172 -3.47 -16.00 -14.64
C GLN A 172 -3.30 -15.65 -13.17
N TYR A 173 -3.23 -14.36 -12.84
CA TYR A 173 -2.99 -13.91 -11.47
C TYR A 173 -4.25 -13.88 -10.61
N HIS A 174 -5.40 -13.46 -11.17
CA HIS A 174 -6.65 -13.31 -10.43
C HIS A 174 -7.70 -14.40 -10.71
N ASN A 175 -7.42 -15.33 -11.62
CA ASN A 175 -8.40 -16.32 -12.13
C ASN A 175 -9.68 -15.69 -12.71
N MET A 176 -9.63 -14.42 -13.13
CA MET A 176 -10.74 -13.69 -13.73
C MET A 176 -10.22 -12.63 -14.70
N THR A 177 -11.05 -12.22 -15.67
CA THR A 177 -10.65 -11.19 -16.64
C THR A 177 -10.70 -9.78 -16.01
N PRO A 178 -9.94 -8.81 -16.53
CA PRO A 178 -10.02 -7.40 -16.09
C PRO A 178 -11.45 -6.84 -16.12
N LEU A 179 -12.26 -7.25 -17.10
CA LEU A 179 -13.65 -6.82 -17.21
C LEU A 179 -14.52 -7.42 -16.10
N GLN A 180 -14.34 -8.71 -15.81
CA GLN A 180 -15.01 -9.37 -14.68
C GLN A 180 -14.60 -8.75 -13.34
N TYR A 181 -13.31 -8.42 -13.19
CA TYR A 181 -12.78 -7.73 -12.02
C TYR A 181 -13.44 -6.36 -11.84
N ARG A 182 -13.48 -5.55 -12.90
CA ARG A 182 -14.18 -4.25 -12.88
C ARG A 182 -15.64 -4.41 -12.48
N LYS A 183 -16.38 -5.33 -13.10
CA LYS A 183 -17.80 -5.55 -12.77
C LYS A 183 -17.98 -5.94 -11.30
N LYS A 184 -17.11 -6.82 -10.79
CA LYS A 184 -17.20 -7.30 -9.41
C LYS A 184 -16.93 -6.21 -8.37
N TYR A 185 -15.96 -5.32 -8.61
CA TYR A 185 -15.50 -4.36 -7.60
C TYR A 185 -15.94 -2.91 -7.85
N CYS A 186 -16.41 -2.58 -9.05
CA CYS A 186 -16.96 -1.26 -9.38
C CYS A 186 -18.47 -1.17 -9.09
N ASP A 187 -19.22 -2.30 -9.19
CA ASP A 187 -20.65 -2.35 -8.80
C ASP A 187 -20.83 -2.43 -7.27
N THR A 188 -19.74 -2.52 -6.48
CA THR A 188 -19.76 -2.44 -5.01
C THR A 188 -19.44 -1.04 -4.51
N HIS A 189 -19.91 0.00 -5.21
CA HIS A 189 -20.12 1.27 -4.52
C HIS A 189 -21.24 1.03 -3.51
N LEU A 190 -20.87 0.98 -2.22
CA LEU A 190 -21.82 0.88 -1.12
C LEU A 190 -23.01 1.81 -1.37
N PRO A 191 -24.26 1.32 -1.31
CA PRO A 191 -25.37 2.21 -0.98
C PRO A 191 -25.00 2.86 0.36
N ILE A 192 -24.96 4.18 0.37
CA ILE A 192 -25.07 4.94 1.61
C ILE A 192 -26.42 4.49 2.17
N SER A 193 -26.40 3.63 3.18
CA SER A 193 -27.59 3.28 3.94
C SER A 193 -28.05 4.54 4.66
N GLU A 194 -28.91 5.30 3.99
CA GLU A 194 -29.91 6.12 4.68
C GLU A 194 -30.83 5.13 5.41
N GLU A 195 -30.52 4.90 6.69
CA GLU A 195 -31.50 4.31 7.61
C GLU A 195 -32.57 5.37 7.91
N LYS A 196 -33.82 4.95 7.70
CA LYS A 196 -35.04 5.62 8.19
C LYS A 196 -35.09 5.67 9.71
#